data_AF-A0A814ED29-F1
#
_entry.id   AF-A0A814ED29-F1
#
_cell.length_a   1.000
_cell.length_b   1.000
_cell.length_c   1.000
_cell.angle_alpha   90.00
_cell.angle_beta   90.00
_cell.angle_gamma   90.00
#
_symmetry.space_group_name_H-M   'P 1'
#
loop_
_entity.id
_entity.type
_entity.pdbx_description
1 polymer ?
#
loop_
_entity_poly.entity_id
_entity_poly.type
_entity_poly.pdbx_seq_one_letter_code
_entity_poly.pdbx_strand_id
1 'polypeptide(L)'
;METWPEEVVRAFNRSKFNRDETKKYELVLYKPIEPILQEGPQCGIVALAMAMNNHSCNVKVQSIFEKAKELLYTIQGELFDGKEVLESYANYSYRFTCLARVIPHLCEQFNLTATVHQWAKVTDLVDCLQSGCICLVPYDSDANHEPCLKKGHRAHWLLVHGYLKELTSSPSNEYDLVLVQHGKSKFLGAFSMLDLFQSNGQLVDIDPKRRIDSEYCLPKDASLKETLCNLFVAI
;
A
#
# COMPACT_ATOMS: atom_id res chain seq x y z
N MET A 1 0.94 -17.63 -24.50
CA MET A 1 0.39 -16.59 -23.63
C MET A 1 -1.09 -16.37 -23.95
N GLU A 2 -1.89 -17.43 -23.93
CA GLU A 2 -3.36 -17.34 -23.87
C GLU A 2 -3.66 -17.92 -22.48
N THR A 3 -3.97 -17.13 -21.45
CA THR A 3 -5.33 -16.71 -21.09
C THR A 3 -5.32 -15.56 -20.05
N TRP A 4 -4.28 -14.70 -20.03
CA TRP A 4 -4.25 -13.59 -19.07
C TRP A 4 -5.22 -12.47 -19.47
N PRO A 5 -5.86 -11.78 -18.52
CA PRO A 5 -6.59 -10.56 -18.80
C PRO A 5 -5.72 -9.52 -19.51
N GLU A 6 -6.30 -8.76 -20.44
CA GLU A 6 -5.55 -7.81 -21.28
C GLU A 6 -4.73 -6.78 -20.47
N GLU A 7 -5.28 -6.32 -19.36
CA GLU A 7 -4.62 -5.39 -18.45
C GLU A 7 -3.41 -6.00 -17.74
N VAL A 8 -3.45 -7.30 -17.41
CA VAL A 8 -2.32 -8.05 -16.86
C VAL A 8 -1.22 -8.19 -17.92
N VAL A 9 -1.59 -8.56 -19.16
CA VAL A 9 -0.66 -8.62 -20.28
C VAL A 9 0.00 -7.25 -20.50
N ARG A 10 -0.78 -6.17 -20.48
CA ARG A 10 -0.28 -4.81 -20.66
C ARG A 10 0.65 -4.39 -19.52
N ALA A 11 0.30 -4.69 -18.27
CA ALA A 11 1.11 -4.39 -17.10
C ALA A 11 2.46 -5.13 -17.18
N PHE A 12 2.42 -6.43 -17.46
CA PHE A 12 3.62 -7.26 -17.63
C PHE A 12 4.51 -6.73 -18.74
N ASN A 13 3.95 -6.44 -19.92
CA ASN A 13 4.71 -5.95 -21.08
C ASN A 13 5.39 -4.60 -20.86
N ARG A 14 4.82 -3.74 -20.01
CA ARG A 14 5.40 -2.44 -19.64
C ARG A 14 6.46 -2.57 -18.54
N SER A 15 6.43 -3.65 -17.77
CA SER A 15 7.39 -3.90 -16.71
C SER A 15 8.78 -4.19 -17.27
N LYS A 16 9.81 -3.97 -16.45
CA LYS A 16 11.19 -4.35 -16.78
C LYS A 16 11.39 -5.87 -16.95
N PHE A 17 10.46 -6.70 -16.47
CA PHE A 17 10.57 -8.17 -16.45
C PHE A 17 10.24 -8.82 -17.78
N ASN A 18 9.49 -8.16 -18.66
CA ASN A 18 9.22 -8.66 -20.01
C ASN A 18 10.46 -8.62 -20.94
N ARG A 19 11.59 -8.07 -20.47
CA ARG A 19 12.81 -7.95 -21.28
C ARG A 19 13.64 -9.24 -21.28
N ASP A 20 13.34 -10.18 -20.39
CA ASP A 20 14.07 -11.45 -20.26
C ASP A 20 13.23 -12.60 -20.81
N GLU A 21 13.45 -12.95 -22.09
CA GLU A 21 12.74 -14.03 -22.79
C GLU A 21 13.03 -15.42 -22.20
N THR A 22 14.07 -15.56 -21.37
CA THR A 22 14.38 -16.83 -20.71
C THR A 22 13.44 -17.12 -19.54
N LYS A 23 12.78 -16.07 -19.01
CA LYS A 23 11.87 -16.19 -17.88
C LYS A 23 10.46 -16.46 -18.33
N LYS A 24 9.80 -17.38 -17.63
CA LYS A 24 8.38 -17.68 -17.83
C LYS A 24 7.62 -17.36 -16.56
N TYR A 25 6.45 -16.78 -16.73
CA TYR A 25 5.58 -16.40 -15.62
C TYR A 25 4.22 -17.08 -15.79
N GLU A 26 3.59 -17.39 -14.66
CA GLU A 26 2.22 -17.86 -14.56
C GLU A 26 1.41 -16.86 -13.73
N LEU A 27 0.21 -16.51 -14.20
CA LEU A 27 -0.73 -15.71 -13.40
C LEU A 27 -1.39 -16.62 -12.38
N VAL A 28 -1.09 -16.42 -11.09
CA VAL A 28 -1.61 -17.29 -10.01
C VAL A 28 -2.89 -16.73 -9.41
N LEU A 29 -2.90 -15.42 -9.13
CA LEU A 29 -4.05 -14.73 -8.56
C LEU A 29 -4.20 -13.36 -9.23
N TYR A 30 -5.44 -12.99 -9.53
CA TYR A 30 -5.77 -11.62 -9.91
C TYR A 30 -7.21 -11.28 -9.55
N LYS A 31 -7.38 -10.17 -8.83
CA LYS A 31 -8.68 -9.56 -8.54
C LYS A 31 -8.78 -8.23 -9.26
N PRO A 32 -9.63 -8.07 -10.28
CA PRO A 32 -9.82 -6.79 -10.94
C PRO A 32 -10.30 -5.72 -9.95
N ILE A 33 -9.68 -4.55 -9.97
CA ILE A 33 -10.03 -3.39 -9.14
C ILE A 33 -10.28 -2.20 -10.06
N GLU A 34 -11.39 -1.49 -9.85
CA GLU A 34 -11.64 -0.24 -10.57
C GLU A 34 -10.67 0.85 -10.07
N PRO A 35 -9.82 1.42 -10.94
CA PRO A 35 -8.81 2.37 -10.52
C PRO A 35 -9.39 3.74 -10.20
N ILE A 36 -8.98 4.31 -9.07
CA ILE A 36 -9.35 5.66 -8.66
C ILE A 36 -8.09 6.54 -8.71
N LEU A 37 -8.17 7.67 -9.43
CA LEU A 37 -7.12 8.68 -9.43
C LEU A 37 -7.21 9.54 -8.18
N GLN A 38 -6.08 9.80 -7.54
CA GLN A 38 -6.01 10.65 -6.37
C GLN A 38 -5.98 12.13 -6.73
N GLU A 39 -6.50 12.93 -5.80
CA GLU A 39 -6.31 14.37 -5.74
C GLU A 39 -5.50 14.70 -4.48
N GLY A 40 -4.51 15.60 -4.60
CA GLY A 40 -3.64 15.95 -3.48
C GLY A 40 -2.88 14.75 -2.88
N PRO A 41 -2.55 14.78 -1.57
CA PRO A 41 -1.78 13.74 -0.89
C PRO A 41 -2.62 12.51 -0.44
N GLN A 42 -3.78 12.26 -1.04
CA GLN A 42 -4.75 11.22 -0.64
C GLN A 42 -4.41 9.77 -1.05
N CYS A 43 -3.14 9.45 -1.32
CA CYS A 43 -2.78 8.14 -1.88
C CYS A 43 -3.23 6.93 -1.04
N GLY A 44 -3.10 7.01 0.29
CA GLY A 44 -3.56 5.93 1.19
C GLY A 44 -5.08 5.83 1.28
N ILE A 45 -5.79 6.97 1.28
CA ILE A 45 -7.26 7.01 1.27
C ILE A 45 -7.82 6.44 -0.04
N VAL A 46 -7.17 6.76 -1.16
CA VAL A 46 -7.54 6.23 -2.48
C VAL A 46 -7.28 4.74 -2.58
N ALA A 47 -6.13 4.26 -2.09
CA ALA A 47 -5.86 2.82 -1.97
C ALA A 47 -6.94 2.13 -1.12
N LEU A 48 -7.26 2.71 0.04
CA LEU A 48 -8.31 2.18 0.92
C LEU A 48 -9.68 2.13 0.22
N ALA A 49 -10.10 3.21 -0.44
CA ALA A 49 -11.36 3.26 -1.19
C ALA A 49 -11.43 2.18 -2.28
N MET A 50 -10.35 1.99 -3.05
CA MET A 50 -10.27 0.95 -4.08
C MET A 50 -10.44 -0.45 -3.47
N ALA A 51 -9.78 -0.75 -2.34
CA ALA A 51 -9.91 -2.04 -1.67
C ALA A 51 -11.33 -2.25 -1.14
N MET A 52 -11.89 -1.27 -0.42
CA MET A 52 -13.23 -1.35 0.16
C MET A 52 -14.32 -1.51 -0.92
N ASN A 53 -14.18 -0.84 -2.06
CA ASN A 53 -15.12 -0.97 -3.17
C ASN A 53 -15.02 -2.33 -3.86
N ASN A 54 -13.86 -2.99 -3.80
CA ASN A 54 -13.76 -4.39 -4.22
C ASN A 54 -14.58 -5.34 -3.33
N HIS A 55 -14.83 -4.95 -2.08
CA HIS A 55 -15.74 -5.62 -1.15
C HIS A 55 -17.17 -5.05 -1.17
N SER A 56 -17.57 -4.36 -2.24
CA SER A 56 -18.93 -3.83 -2.44
C SER A 56 -19.41 -2.78 -1.42
N CYS A 57 -18.49 -2.10 -0.71
CA CYS A 57 -18.86 -1.06 0.25
C CYS A 57 -19.35 0.25 -0.40
N ASN A 58 -19.11 0.45 -1.70
CA ASN A 58 -19.53 1.63 -2.48
C ASN A 58 -19.18 2.99 -1.82
N VAL A 59 -18.00 3.05 -1.20
CA VAL A 59 -17.47 4.23 -0.52
C VAL A 59 -16.86 5.22 -1.50
N LYS A 60 -17.07 6.51 -1.23
CA LYS A 60 -16.40 7.60 -1.94
C LYS A 60 -15.11 7.98 -1.22
N VAL A 61 -14.06 8.32 -1.97
CA VAL A 61 -12.79 8.85 -1.43
C VAL A 61 -13.05 10.01 -0.46
N GLN A 62 -13.93 10.94 -0.84
CA GLN A 62 -14.29 12.07 0.01
C GLN A 62 -14.89 11.64 1.35
N SER A 63 -15.71 10.59 1.38
CA SER A 63 -16.33 10.12 2.62
C SER A 63 -15.29 9.58 3.60
N ILE A 64 -14.29 8.84 3.10
CA ILE A 64 -13.18 8.35 3.92
C ILE A 64 -12.30 9.52 4.37
N PHE A 65 -12.03 10.49 3.49
CA PHE A 65 -11.26 11.69 3.82
C PHE A 65 -11.91 12.53 4.92
N GLU A 66 -13.20 12.85 4.80
CA GLU A 66 -13.90 13.61 5.84
C GLU A 66 -13.95 12.85 7.16
N LYS A 67 -14.13 11.52 7.13
CA LYS A 67 -14.08 10.72 8.35
C LYS A 67 -12.68 10.71 8.97
N ALA A 68 -11.63 10.58 8.16
CA ALA A 68 -10.26 10.65 8.63
C ALA A 68 -9.93 12.03 9.24
N LYS A 69 -10.46 13.12 8.67
CA LYS A 69 -10.34 14.48 9.24
C LYS A 69 -11.10 14.64 10.54
N GLU A 70 -12.36 14.19 10.62
CA GLU A 70 -13.18 14.20 11.84
C GLU A 70 -12.45 13.49 12.99
N LEU A 71 -11.77 12.39 12.67
CA LEU A 71 -11.01 11.59 13.61
C LEU A 71 -9.60 12.13 13.87
N LEU A 72 -9.20 13.22 13.22
CA LEU A 72 -7.88 13.86 13.32
C LEU A 72 -6.72 12.95 12.90
N TYR A 73 -6.95 12.10 11.91
CA TYR A 73 -5.93 11.23 11.30
C TYR A 73 -5.22 11.86 10.10
N THR A 74 -5.74 12.97 9.60
CA THR A 74 -5.22 13.63 8.40
C THR A 74 -5.66 15.08 8.37
N ILE A 75 -4.87 15.93 7.71
CA ILE A 75 -5.23 17.32 7.39
C ILE A 75 -5.54 17.44 5.89
N GLN A 76 -4.67 16.92 5.03
CA GLN A 76 -4.78 17.06 3.56
C GLN A 76 -5.06 15.74 2.83
N GLY A 77 -4.98 14.60 3.53
CA GLY A 77 -5.25 13.27 2.98
C GLY A 77 -4.11 12.27 3.18
N GLU A 78 -2.99 12.72 3.72
CA GLU A 78 -1.89 11.89 4.17
C GLU A 78 -2.32 10.87 5.22
N LEU A 79 -1.70 9.69 5.17
CA LEU A 79 -1.81 8.66 6.20
C LEU A 79 -0.38 8.24 6.57
N PHE A 80 0.29 9.02 7.42
CA PHE A 80 1.62 8.69 7.99
C PHE A 80 1.53 8.19 9.42
N ASP A 81 0.64 8.81 10.20
CA ASP A 81 0.30 8.50 11.58
C ASP A 81 -0.94 9.31 12.00
N GLY A 82 -1.68 8.88 13.01
CA GLY A 82 -2.83 9.61 13.58
C GLY A 82 -3.46 8.79 14.72
N LYS A 83 -3.88 9.30 15.89
CA LYS A 83 -4.27 10.62 16.41
C LYS A 83 -3.59 10.80 17.78
N GLU A 84 -2.93 11.94 18.05
CA GLU A 84 -2.68 12.37 19.44
C GLU A 84 -3.85 13.24 19.92
N VAL A 85 -4.70 12.70 20.79
CA VAL A 85 -5.51 13.54 21.68
C VAL A 85 -4.58 13.98 22.81
N LEU A 86 -3.97 15.14 22.66
CA LEU A 86 -3.33 15.85 23.76
C LEU A 86 -4.41 16.27 24.78
N GLU A 87 -4.32 15.72 26.00
CA GLU A 87 -4.41 16.39 27.31
C GLU A 87 -5.26 15.74 28.43
N SER A 88 -6.20 14.82 28.17
CA SER A 88 -7.04 14.27 29.27
C SER A 88 -6.73 12.85 29.75
N TYR A 89 -5.80 12.13 29.11
CA TYR A 89 -5.41 10.77 29.52
C TYR A 89 -3.88 10.64 29.64
N ALA A 90 -3.30 11.30 30.65
CA ALA A 90 -1.86 11.33 30.93
C ALA A 90 -1.20 9.97 31.28
N ASN A 91 -1.90 8.83 31.13
CA ASN A 91 -1.44 7.51 31.58
C ASN A 91 -1.36 6.44 30.48
N TYR A 92 -1.48 6.78 29.20
CA TYR A 92 -1.35 5.79 28.12
C TYR A 92 -0.24 6.15 27.13
N SER A 93 0.90 5.48 27.30
CA SER A 93 2.02 5.42 26.35
C SER A 93 1.64 4.53 25.17
N TYR A 94 0.76 5.01 24.29
CA TYR A 94 0.54 4.30 23.04
C TYR A 94 1.07 5.06 21.84
N ARG A 95 2.08 4.46 21.21
CA ARG A 95 2.50 4.75 19.84
C ARG A 95 1.62 3.90 18.94
N PHE A 96 0.61 4.48 18.33
CA PHE A 96 -0.22 3.73 17.40
C PHE A 96 -0.22 4.41 16.06
N THR A 97 -0.10 3.59 15.04
CA THR A 97 0.31 4.01 13.71
C THR A 97 -0.89 4.06 12.78
N CYS A 98 -0.76 4.73 11.63
CA CYS A 98 -1.85 4.74 10.65
C CYS A 98 -2.24 3.33 10.17
N LEU A 99 -1.29 2.40 10.10
CA LEU A 99 -1.60 0.98 9.84
C LEU A 99 -2.31 0.34 11.05
N ALA A 100 -1.79 0.48 12.27
CA ALA A 100 -2.29 -0.19 13.47
C ALA A 100 -3.68 0.25 13.93
N ARG A 101 -4.08 1.50 13.67
CA ARG A 101 -5.36 2.03 14.16
C ARG A 101 -6.18 2.76 13.12
N VAL A 102 -5.56 3.65 12.33
CA VAL A 102 -6.32 4.50 11.41
C VAL A 102 -7.06 3.65 10.38
N ILE A 103 -6.34 2.79 9.64
CA ILE A 103 -6.95 1.97 8.58
C ILE A 103 -7.96 0.96 9.15
N PRO A 104 -7.64 0.13 10.17
CA PRO A 104 -8.61 -0.79 10.76
C PRO A 104 -9.85 -0.08 11.30
N HIS A 105 -9.69 1.06 11.97
CA HIS A 105 -10.82 1.81 12.49
C HIS A 105 -11.67 2.41 11.36
N LEU A 106 -11.05 2.95 10.31
CA LEU A 106 -11.78 3.41 9.13
C LEU A 106 -12.54 2.26 8.47
N CYS A 107 -11.93 1.08 8.29
CA CYS A 107 -12.60 -0.10 7.74
C CYS A 107 -13.79 -0.54 8.60
N GLU A 108 -13.64 -0.56 9.93
CA GLU A 108 -14.68 -0.97 10.87
C GLU A 108 -15.94 -0.11 10.74
N GLN A 109 -15.80 1.20 10.50
CA GLN A 109 -16.93 2.11 10.27
C GLN A 109 -17.79 1.73 9.04
N PHE A 110 -17.26 0.89 8.15
CA PHE A 110 -17.95 0.39 6.95
C PHE A 110 -18.13 -1.14 6.96
N ASN A 111 -18.10 -1.77 8.15
CA ASN A 111 -18.26 -3.22 8.33
C ASN A 111 -17.20 -4.06 7.59
N LEU A 112 -15.99 -3.53 7.46
CA LEU A 112 -14.83 -4.27 6.96
C LEU A 112 -13.82 -4.50 8.07
N THR A 113 -13.20 -5.68 8.05
CA THR A 113 -12.07 -5.99 8.91
C THR A 113 -10.79 -5.68 8.15
N ALA A 114 -9.85 -4.99 8.80
CA ALA A 114 -8.50 -4.86 8.30
C ALA A 114 -7.51 -5.36 9.36
N THR A 115 -6.53 -6.13 8.94
CA THR A 115 -5.51 -6.70 9.81
C THR A 115 -4.15 -6.16 9.42
N VAL A 116 -3.38 -5.73 10.41
CA VAL A 116 -2.00 -5.28 10.20
C VAL A 116 -1.07 -6.47 10.33
N HIS A 117 -0.17 -6.59 9.37
CA HIS A 117 0.83 -7.64 9.34
C HIS A 117 2.21 -7.02 9.43
N GLN A 118 3.06 -7.61 10.28
CA GLN A 118 4.50 -7.41 10.19
C GLN A 118 5.00 -8.12 8.93
N TRP A 119 5.58 -7.37 8.02
CA TRP A 119 6.17 -7.92 6.80
C TRP A 119 7.60 -8.38 7.10
N ALA A 120 7.75 -9.57 7.66
CA ALA A 120 9.05 -10.13 8.03
C ALA A 120 9.66 -10.95 6.89
N LYS A 121 8.83 -11.53 6.03
CA LYS A 121 9.21 -12.36 4.89
C LYS A 121 8.42 -11.96 3.66
N VAL A 122 9.05 -12.06 2.49
CA VAL A 122 8.41 -11.83 1.19
C VAL A 122 7.09 -12.61 1.05
N THR A 123 7.04 -13.84 1.56
CA THR A 123 5.88 -14.74 1.51
C THR A 123 4.68 -14.26 2.31
N ASP A 124 4.86 -13.44 3.37
CA ASP A 124 3.76 -13.05 4.28
C ASP A 124 2.62 -12.33 3.52
N LEU A 125 2.97 -11.53 2.51
CA LEU A 125 2.00 -10.85 1.67
C LEU A 125 1.29 -11.82 0.71
N VAL A 126 2.00 -12.83 0.20
CA VAL A 126 1.41 -13.88 -0.66
C VAL A 126 0.40 -14.71 0.13
N ASP A 127 0.70 -15.08 1.36
CA ASP A 127 -0.19 -15.84 2.24
C ASP A 127 -1.51 -15.08 2.47
N CYS A 128 -1.44 -13.75 2.65
CA CYS A 128 -2.63 -12.90 2.76
C CYS A 128 -3.43 -12.86 1.45
N LEU A 129 -2.77 -12.69 0.31
CA LEU A 129 -3.42 -12.69 -1.01
C LEU A 129 -4.14 -14.02 -1.27
N GLN A 130 -3.50 -15.16 -0.96
CA GLN A 130 -4.07 -16.50 -1.10
C GLN A 130 -5.24 -16.75 -0.15
N SER A 131 -5.24 -16.11 1.02
CA SER A 131 -6.37 -16.11 1.96
C SER A 131 -7.55 -15.26 1.49
N GLY A 132 -7.45 -14.64 0.31
CA GLY A 132 -8.52 -13.86 -0.28
C GLY A 132 -8.51 -12.40 0.18
N CYS A 133 -7.42 -11.88 0.74
CA CYS A 133 -7.29 -10.46 1.05
C CYS A 133 -6.87 -9.61 -0.15
N ILE A 134 -7.00 -8.29 -0.01
CA ILE A 134 -6.29 -7.27 -0.78
C ILE A 134 -5.36 -6.53 0.17
N CYS A 135 -4.11 -6.30 -0.24
CA CYS A 135 -3.10 -5.75 0.66
C CYS A 135 -2.79 -4.28 0.34
N LEU A 136 -2.97 -3.39 1.31
CA LEU A 136 -2.45 -2.02 1.26
C LEU A 136 -0.99 -2.02 1.70
N VAL A 137 -0.13 -1.51 0.84
CA VAL A 137 1.31 -1.48 1.08
C VAL A 137 1.84 -0.05 0.96
N PRO A 138 2.44 0.50 2.03
CA PRO A 138 3.24 1.70 1.90
C PRO A 138 4.61 1.35 1.31
N TYR A 139 5.13 2.21 0.44
CA TYR A 139 6.42 2.04 -0.22
C TYR A 139 6.95 3.39 -0.70
N ASP A 140 8.22 3.47 -1.08
CA ASP A 140 8.79 4.64 -1.73
C ASP A 140 8.57 4.57 -3.26
N SER A 141 7.83 5.54 -3.80
CA SER A 141 7.46 5.55 -5.21
C SER A 141 8.43 6.39 -6.06
N ASP A 142 8.97 5.82 -7.14
CA ASP A 142 9.83 6.58 -8.04
C ASP A 142 9.06 7.39 -9.09
N ALA A 143 9.76 8.03 -10.04
CA ALA A 143 9.14 8.86 -11.07
C ALA A 143 8.22 8.06 -12.01
N ASN A 144 8.55 6.79 -12.24
CA ASN A 144 7.73 5.83 -12.99
C ASN A 144 6.75 5.04 -12.09
N HIS A 145 6.64 5.42 -10.81
CA HIS A 145 5.84 4.75 -9.78
C HIS A 145 6.32 3.36 -9.33
N GLU A 146 7.42 2.84 -9.88
CA GLU A 146 8.02 1.61 -9.34
C GLU A 146 8.59 1.83 -7.94
N PRO A 147 8.78 0.74 -7.16
CA PRO A 147 9.43 0.83 -5.86
C PRO A 147 10.87 1.34 -5.97
N CYS A 148 11.26 2.20 -5.04
CA CYS A 148 12.63 2.70 -4.90
C CYS A 148 13.06 2.78 -3.43
N LEU A 149 14.32 3.13 -3.19
CA LEU A 149 14.93 3.18 -1.85
C LEU A 149 15.34 4.63 -1.51
N LYS A 150 14.38 5.48 -1.14
CA LYS A 150 14.58 6.91 -0.84
C LYS A 150 14.24 7.27 0.61
N LYS A 151 14.40 6.31 1.52
CA LYS A 151 14.23 6.37 2.97
C LYS A 151 12.83 6.74 3.46
N GLY A 152 11.83 6.78 2.60
CA GLY A 152 10.48 7.27 2.90
C GLY A 152 10.19 8.68 2.40
N HIS A 153 11.17 9.35 1.76
CA HIS A 153 10.98 10.70 1.21
C HIS A 153 9.98 10.72 0.05
N ARG A 154 9.71 9.57 -0.56
CA ARG A 154 8.67 9.42 -1.57
C ARG A 154 7.62 8.41 -1.13
N ALA A 155 7.39 8.31 0.18
CA ALA A 155 6.41 7.42 0.76
C ALA A 155 5.04 7.63 0.10
N HIS A 156 4.50 6.52 -0.36
CA HIS A 156 3.29 6.40 -1.14
C HIS A 156 2.57 5.10 -0.76
N TRP A 157 1.32 4.99 -1.17
CA TRP A 157 0.50 3.80 -0.94
C TRP A 157 0.12 3.17 -2.26
N LEU A 158 0.12 1.85 -2.29
CA LEU A 158 -0.47 1.06 -3.36
C LEU A 158 -1.32 -0.08 -2.79
N LEU A 159 -2.12 -0.68 -3.66
CA LEU A 159 -2.79 -1.94 -3.44
C LEU A 159 -2.06 -3.05 -4.17
N VAL A 160 -1.90 -4.19 -3.50
CA VAL A 160 -1.56 -5.46 -4.12
C VAL A 160 -2.80 -6.34 -4.14
N HIS A 161 -3.19 -6.80 -5.32
CA HIS A 161 -4.45 -7.53 -5.54
C HIS A 161 -4.30 -8.68 -6.55
N GLY A 162 -3.06 -9.13 -6.76
CA GLY A 162 -2.72 -10.27 -7.58
C GLY A 162 -1.22 -10.49 -7.62
N TYR A 163 -0.80 -11.62 -8.15
CA TYR A 163 0.62 -11.91 -8.35
C TYR A 163 0.83 -12.95 -9.47
N LEU A 164 2.03 -12.91 -10.03
CA LEU A 164 2.55 -13.82 -11.01
C LEU A 164 3.74 -14.56 -10.43
N LYS A 165 3.81 -15.86 -10.69
CA LYS A 165 4.90 -16.72 -10.26
C LYS A 165 5.89 -16.95 -11.39
N GLU A 166 7.18 -16.76 -11.12
CA GLU A 166 8.25 -17.13 -12.05
C GLU A 166 8.42 -18.66 -12.05
N LEU A 167 8.33 -19.30 -13.22
CA LEU A 167 8.40 -20.76 -13.39
C LEU A 167 9.81 -21.28 -13.66
N THR A 168 10.73 -20.38 -14.01
CA THR A 168 12.08 -20.71 -14.49
C THR A 168 13.14 -20.61 -13.39
N SER A 169 12.79 -20.09 -12.22
CA SER A 169 13.69 -19.99 -11.08
C SER A 169 13.79 -21.32 -10.33
N SER A 170 14.95 -21.59 -9.73
CA SER A 170 15.07 -22.65 -8.73
C SER A 170 14.11 -22.37 -7.56
N PRO A 171 13.60 -23.37 -6.84
CA PRO A 171 12.63 -23.20 -5.74
C PRO A 171 13.03 -22.19 -4.66
N SER A 172 14.32 -21.84 -4.59
CA SER A 172 14.90 -20.88 -3.66
C SER A 172 14.90 -19.41 -4.12
N ASN A 173 14.50 -19.13 -5.37
CA ASN A 173 14.42 -17.78 -5.95
C ASN A 173 12.94 -17.41 -6.14
N GLU A 174 12.25 -17.11 -5.02
CA GLU A 174 10.87 -16.62 -4.94
C GLU A 174 10.76 -15.14 -5.36
N TYR A 175 11.05 -14.83 -6.62
CA TYR A 175 10.84 -13.47 -7.13
C TYR A 175 9.56 -13.41 -7.95
N ASP A 176 8.44 -13.47 -7.23
CA ASP A 176 7.12 -13.23 -7.79
C ASP A 176 6.96 -11.76 -8.19
N LEU A 177 6.13 -11.52 -9.20
CA LEU A 177 5.67 -10.18 -9.55
C LEU A 177 4.33 -9.95 -8.88
N VAL A 178 4.14 -8.76 -8.32
CA VAL A 178 2.84 -8.34 -7.78
C VAL A 178 2.10 -7.46 -8.77
N LEU A 179 0.80 -7.67 -8.85
CA LEU A 179 -0.12 -6.83 -9.60
C LEU A 179 -0.68 -5.76 -8.68
N VAL A 180 -0.50 -4.50 -9.08
CA VAL A 180 -0.73 -3.36 -8.20
C VAL A 180 -1.53 -2.24 -8.83
N GLN A 181 -2.30 -1.55 -7.98
CA GLN A 181 -3.00 -0.32 -8.31
C GLN A 181 -2.62 0.79 -7.33
N HIS A 182 -2.48 2.03 -7.79
CA HIS A 182 -2.16 3.17 -6.94
C HIS A 182 -2.81 4.45 -7.49
N GLY A 183 -2.92 5.50 -6.66
CA GLY A 183 -3.69 6.70 -7.00
C GLY A 183 -3.10 7.60 -8.10
N LYS A 184 -1.89 7.34 -8.61
CA LYS A 184 -1.24 8.18 -9.64
C LYS A 184 -1.45 7.70 -11.07
N SER A 185 -2.05 6.52 -11.26
CA SER A 185 -2.25 5.91 -12.58
C SER A 185 -3.54 5.10 -12.63
N LYS A 186 -4.20 5.08 -13.79
CA LYS A 186 -5.33 4.17 -14.06
C LYS A 186 -4.88 2.80 -14.56
N PHE A 187 -3.60 2.66 -14.91
CA PHE A 187 -3.07 1.40 -15.43
C PHE A 187 -2.60 0.51 -14.30
N LEU A 188 -2.87 -0.79 -14.44
CA LEU A 188 -2.31 -1.83 -13.60
C LEU A 188 -0.77 -1.82 -13.71
N GLY A 189 -0.09 -1.95 -12.57
CA GLY A 189 1.35 -2.14 -12.48
C GLY A 189 1.71 -3.61 -12.24
N ALA A 190 2.90 -4.01 -12.70
CA ALA A 190 3.51 -5.30 -12.37
C ALA A 190 4.91 -5.04 -11.77
N PHE A 191 5.05 -5.16 -10.45
CA PHE A 191 6.28 -4.81 -9.72
C PHE A 191 6.96 -6.06 -9.16
N SER A 192 8.28 -6.00 -8.93
CA SER A 192 9.00 -7.06 -8.19
C SER A 192 8.54 -7.07 -6.73
N MET A 193 8.13 -8.25 -6.24
CA MET A 193 7.78 -8.42 -4.83
C MET A 193 8.98 -8.08 -3.93
N LEU A 194 10.19 -8.49 -4.32
CA LEU A 194 11.40 -8.18 -3.55
C LEU A 194 11.66 -6.67 -3.49
N ASP A 195 11.53 -5.97 -4.61
CA ASP A 195 11.78 -4.52 -4.68
C ASP A 195 10.75 -3.78 -3.81
N LEU A 196 9.49 -4.23 -3.84
CA LEU A 196 8.42 -3.67 -3.01
C LEU A 196 8.67 -3.94 -1.52
N PHE A 197 9.04 -5.17 -1.16
CA PHE A 197 9.41 -5.56 0.21
C PHE A 197 10.57 -4.71 0.74
N GLN A 198 11.64 -4.56 -0.04
CA GLN A 198 12.79 -3.73 0.33
C GLN A 198 12.42 -2.24 0.43
N SER A 199 11.58 -1.74 -0.48
CA SER A 199 11.09 -0.36 -0.45
C SER A 199 10.25 -0.04 0.78
N ASN A 200 9.41 -0.98 1.21
CA ASN A 200 8.66 -0.91 2.46
C ASN A 200 9.58 -0.98 3.70
N GLY A 201 10.53 -1.92 3.72
CA GLY A 201 11.42 -2.18 4.86
C GLY A 201 12.46 -1.07 5.14
N GLN A 202 12.53 -0.05 4.28
CA GLN A 202 13.40 1.10 4.44
C GLN A 202 12.65 2.43 4.68
N LEU A 203 11.32 2.40 4.87
CA LEU A 203 10.53 3.57 5.21
C LEU A 203 10.85 4.06 6.62
N VAL A 204 11.89 4.87 6.78
CA VAL A 204 12.39 5.28 8.10
C VAL A 204 12.30 6.78 8.34
N ASP A 205 12.14 7.58 7.29
CA ASP A 205 12.26 9.04 7.30
C ASP A 205 11.11 9.68 6.52
N ILE A 206 10.78 10.92 6.85
CA ILE A 206 9.78 11.71 6.12
C ILE A 206 10.51 12.76 5.29
N ASP A 207 10.01 13.04 4.08
CA ASP A 207 10.53 14.13 3.25
C ASP A 207 10.66 15.42 4.10
N PRO A 208 11.86 16.00 4.23
CA PRO A 208 12.09 17.22 4.99
C PRO A 208 11.13 18.37 4.62
N LYS A 209 10.66 18.43 3.36
CA LYS A 209 9.68 19.44 2.94
C LYS A 209 8.35 19.28 3.65
N ARG A 210 7.91 18.04 3.92
CA ARG A 210 6.66 17.76 4.66
C ARG A 210 6.80 18.01 6.15
N ARG A 211 8.02 18.08 6.70
CA ARG A 211 8.28 18.38 8.12
C ARG A 211 8.15 19.85 8.46
N ILE A 212 8.52 20.70 7.52
CA ILE A 212 8.47 22.16 7.67
C ILE A 212 7.05 22.67 7.42
N ASP A 213 6.29 21.93 6.63
CA ASP A 213 4.90 22.22 6.32
C ASP A 213 3.98 21.78 7.49
N SER A 214 3.42 22.76 8.20
CA SER A 214 2.49 22.52 9.31
C SER A 214 1.14 21.94 8.87
N GLU A 215 0.92 21.78 7.57
CA GLU A 215 -0.33 21.27 7.01
C GLU A 215 -0.38 19.73 6.88
N TYR A 216 0.56 18.99 7.47
CA TYR A 216 0.52 17.52 7.52
C TYR A 216 0.38 16.99 8.94
N CYS A 217 -0.44 15.94 9.10
CA CYS A 217 -0.43 15.11 10.30
C CYS A 217 0.79 14.18 10.25
N LEU A 218 1.80 14.49 11.07
CA LEU A 218 3.06 13.74 11.12
C LEU A 218 3.12 12.81 12.35
N PRO A 219 3.86 11.69 12.27
CA PRO A 219 4.20 10.88 13.42
C PRO A 219 4.93 11.69 14.50
N LYS A 220 4.77 11.30 15.77
CA LYS A 220 5.33 12.03 16.93
C LYS A 220 6.84 12.23 16.88
N ASP A 221 7.57 11.22 16.39
CA ASP A 221 9.03 11.26 16.21
C ASP A 221 9.44 11.66 14.78
N ALA A 222 8.47 12.13 13.97
CA ALA A 222 8.60 12.45 12.56
C ALA A 222 9.25 11.31 11.73
N SER A 223 9.10 10.06 12.17
CA SER A 223 9.70 8.86 11.59
C SER A 223 8.62 7.93 11.05
N LEU A 224 8.92 7.25 9.94
CA LEU A 224 8.05 6.21 9.39
C LEU A 224 8.34 4.82 9.96
N LYS A 225 9.40 4.69 10.76
CA LYS A 225 9.92 3.40 11.22
C LYS A 225 8.90 2.61 12.03
N GLU A 226 8.21 3.27 12.94
CA GLU A 226 7.18 2.59 13.73
C GLU A 226 5.86 2.55 12.96
N THR A 227 5.66 3.42 11.96
CA THR A 227 4.34 3.62 11.36
C THR A 227 4.04 2.86 10.08
N LEU A 228 5.01 2.78 9.17
CA LEU A 228 4.86 2.18 7.85
C LEU A 228 5.88 1.08 7.57
N CYS A 229 7.05 1.14 8.21
CA CYS A 229 8.18 0.26 7.91
C CYS A 229 7.94 -1.19 8.29
N ASN A 230 8.19 -2.13 7.37
CA ASN A 230 7.96 -3.56 7.55
C ASN A 230 6.52 -3.88 7.96
N LEU A 231 5.56 -3.12 7.47
CA LEU A 231 4.14 -3.29 7.76
C LEU A 231 3.32 -3.20 6.46
N PHE A 232 2.26 -3.98 6.40
CA PHE A 232 1.18 -3.83 5.43
C PHE A 232 -0.17 -4.10 6.10
N VAL A 233 -1.26 -3.74 5.43
CA VAL A 233 -2.62 -4.05 5.88
C VAL A 233 -3.27 -5.00 4.89
N ALA A 234 -3.83 -6.10 5.40
CA ALA A 234 -4.71 -6.99 4.64
C ALA A 234 -6.17 -6.65 4.97
N ILE A 235 -6.96 -6.40 3.92
CA ILE A 235 -8.42 -6.19 3.96
C ILE A 235 -9.09 -7.41 3.34
#